data_AF-A0A1Q3HNT7-F1
#
_entry.id   AF-A0A1Q3HNT7-F1
#
_cell.length_a   1.000
_cell.length_b   1.000
_cell.length_c   1.000
_cell.angle_alpha   90.00
_cell.angle_beta   90.00
_cell.angle_gamma   90.00
#
_symmetry.space_group_name_H-M   'P 1'
#
loop_
_entity.id
_entity.type
_entity.pdbx_description
1 polymer ?
#
loop_
_entity_poly.entity_id
_entity_poly.type
_entity_poly.pdbx_seq_one_letter_code
_entity_poly.pdbx_strand_id
1 'polypeptide(L)'
;MSTEAKSTEAKHDGLFCELFWGTTRNEVWSFAPEQTQVLAAQDEKTALPLYGFTLPEEPFLLAERTEKGYRVFVPPASRVERSRRGDAFRPVPEAEMQRNGDRISVELVRDDRLRLREGELALHLTHSVAGKREASVRLRDLGWVAMGAALFLSLPVGFLFAGPSAEKMAESNARALKAAREREEAERKRLGVDQPARPISPDAQKPDAGVKTLPANLGVH
;
A
#
# COMPACT_ATOMS: atom_id res chain seq x y z
N MET A 1 33.88 -3.29 -34.83
CA MET A 1 33.21 -2.60 -33.69
C MET A 1 32.60 -3.69 -32.82
N SER A 2 33.37 -4.18 -31.85
CA SER A 2 32.93 -5.24 -30.93
C SER A 2 32.21 -4.58 -29.76
N THR A 3 30.92 -4.86 -29.61
CA THR A 3 30.15 -4.47 -28.43
C THR A 3 30.68 -5.24 -27.23
N GLU A 4 31.46 -4.57 -26.40
CA GLU A 4 31.91 -5.04 -25.10
C GLU A 4 30.68 -5.24 -24.21
N ALA A 5 30.24 -6.49 -24.06
CA ALA A 5 29.21 -6.84 -23.10
C ALA A 5 29.77 -6.58 -21.70
N LYS A 6 29.32 -5.47 -21.08
CA LYS A 6 29.60 -5.14 -19.69
C LYS A 6 29.02 -6.25 -18.80
N SER A 7 29.80 -7.29 -18.56
CA SER A 7 29.55 -8.32 -17.55
C SER A 7 29.62 -7.62 -16.19
N THR A 8 28.48 -7.11 -15.74
CA THR A 8 28.36 -6.47 -14.44
C THR A 8 28.20 -7.59 -13.42
N GLU A 9 29.27 -7.86 -12.70
CA GLU A 9 29.36 -8.81 -11.59
C GLU A 9 28.10 -8.73 -10.71
N ALA A 10 27.45 -9.87 -10.44
CA ALA A 10 26.23 -9.99 -9.65
C ALA A 10 26.42 -9.64 -8.15
N LYS A 11 27.53 -8.97 -7.82
CA LYS A 11 27.98 -8.71 -6.45
C LYS A 11 27.02 -7.85 -5.63
N HIS A 12 26.10 -7.14 -6.28
CA HIS A 12 25.17 -6.21 -5.63
C HIS A 12 23.69 -6.49 -5.89
N ASP A 13 23.36 -7.59 -6.59
CA ASP A 13 21.96 -7.92 -6.90
C ASP A 13 21.45 -8.95 -5.89
N GLY A 14 20.25 -8.70 -5.35
CA GLY A 14 19.54 -9.62 -4.46
C GLY A 14 18.69 -10.62 -5.24
N LEU A 15 17.87 -11.41 -4.54
CA LEU A 15 16.89 -12.30 -5.16
C LEU A 15 15.48 -11.79 -4.86
N PHE A 16 14.61 -11.77 -5.87
CA PHE A 16 13.20 -11.42 -5.73
C PHE A 16 12.34 -12.61 -6.14
N CYS A 17 11.44 -13.00 -5.26
CA CYS A 17 10.56 -14.14 -5.41
C CYS A 17 9.09 -13.68 -5.38
N GLU A 18 8.28 -14.11 -6.34
CA GLU A 18 6.84 -13.85 -6.37
C GLU A 18 6.09 -15.18 -6.46
N LEU A 19 5.18 -15.44 -5.52
CA LEU A 19 4.32 -16.61 -5.51
C LEU A 19 2.94 -16.28 -6.11
N PHE A 20 2.54 -17.09 -7.09
CA PHE A 20 1.27 -17.02 -7.77
C PHE A 20 0.47 -18.30 -7.54
N TRP A 21 -0.85 -18.14 -7.45
CA TRP A 21 -1.82 -19.22 -7.54
C TRP A 21 -2.75 -18.92 -8.70
N GLY A 22 -2.67 -19.74 -9.75
CA GLY A 22 -3.28 -19.46 -11.04
C GLY A 22 -2.69 -18.18 -11.63
N THR A 23 -3.53 -17.16 -11.79
CA THR A 23 -3.15 -15.83 -12.30
C THR A 23 -2.97 -14.78 -11.20
N THR A 24 -3.27 -15.12 -9.94
CA THR A 24 -3.27 -14.18 -8.83
C THR A 24 -1.92 -14.22 -8.13
N ARG A 25 -1.28 -13.06 -7.95
CA ARG A 25 -0.08 -12.94 -7.11
C ARG A 25 -0.50 -12.93 -5.65
N ASN A 26 -0.03 -13.90 -4.87
CA ASN A 26 -0.35 -13.99 -3.45
C ASN A 26 0.71 -13.30 -2.61
N GLU A 27 1.98 -13.67 -2.80
CA GLU A 27 3.06 -13.26 -1.91
C GLU A 27 4.34 -12.90 -2.65
N VAL A 28 5.17 -12.11 -1.98
CA VAL A 28 6.39 -11.54 -2.55
C VAL A 28 7.45 -11.44 -1.47
N TRP A 29 8.67 -11.85 -1.80
CA TRP A 29 9.84 -11.73 -0.94
C TRP A 29 11.02 -11.15 -1.70
N SER A 30 11.81 -10.33 -1.01
CA SER A 30 13.07 -9.81 -1.52
C SER A 30 14.17 -10.17 -0.53
N PHE A 31 15.21 -10.83 -1.04
CA PHE A 31 16.40 -11.21 -0.30
C PHE A 31 17.55 -10.28 -0.72
N ALA A 32 18.23 -9.71 0.26
CA ALA A 32 19.35 -8.82 0.04
C ALA A 32 20.57 -9.60 -0.53
N PRO A 33 21.51 -8.94 -1.23
CA PRO A 33 22.69 -9.61 -1.80
C PRO A 33 23.59 -10.28 -0.75
N GLU A 34 23.50 -9.88 0.52
CA GLU A 34 24.19 -10.49 1.65
C GLU A 34 23.63 -11.89 2.00
N GLN A 35 22.38 -12.18 1.63
CA GLN A 35 21.76 -13.48 1.83
C GLN A 35 22.29 -14.47 0.78
N THR A 36 23.22 -15.33 1.20
CA THR A 36 23.87 -16.31 0.32
C THR A 36 22.99 -17.52 0.02
N GLN A 37 22.05 -17.85 0.91
CA GLN A 37 21.16 -19.00 0.78
C GLN A 37 19.73 -18.61 1.11
N VAL A 38 18.79 -19.05 0.29
CA VAL A 38 17.35 -18.89 0.50
C VAL A 38 16.76 -20.26 0.76
N LEU A 39 16.29 -20.44 2.00
CA LEU A 39 15.65 -21.65 2.47
C LEU A 39 14.14 -21.50 2.37
N ALA A 40 13.50 -22.54 1.85
CA ALA A 40 12.06 -22.66 1.73
C ALA A 40 11.53 -23.79 2.59
N ALA A 41 10.34 -23.62 3.16
CA ALA A 41 9.62 -24.67 3.85
C ALA A 41 8.11 -24.46 3.67
N GLN A 42 7.28 -25.38 4.17
CA GLN A 42 5.83 -25.17 4.17
C GLN A 42 5.37 -24.29 5.36
N ASP A 43 6.20 -24.12 6.38
CA ASP A 43 5.92 -23.29 7.56
C ASP A 43 5.97 -21.78 7.24
N GLU A 44 4.90 -21.06 7.60
CA GLU A 44 4.76 -19.60 7.51
C GLU A 44 5.89 -18.82 8.20
N LYS A 45 6.52 -19.42 9.22
CA LYS A 45 7.61 -18.77 9.97
C LYS A 45 8.95 -18.77 9.22
N THR A 46 9.03 -19.47 8.10
CA THR A 46 10.27 -19.58 7.32
C THR A 46 10.49 -18.34 6.45
N ALA A 47 11.74 -18.08 6.09
CA ALA A 47 12.11 -16.94 5.25
C ALA A 47 11.39 -16.94 3.88
N LEU A 48 11.05 -18.13 3.36
CA LEU A 48 10.27 -18.30 2.15
C LEU A 48 9.28 -19.46 2.31
N PRO A 49 8.03 -19.20 2.72
CA PRO A 49 7.02 -20.24 2.78
C PRO A 49 6.53 -20.58 1.36
N LEU A 50 6.74 -21.81 0.93
CA LEU A 50 6.28 -22.33 -0.36
C LEU A 50 5.05 -23.21 -0.18
N TYR A 51 3.92 -22.58 0.16
CA TYR A 51 2.65 -23.25 0.38
C TYR A 51 2.29 -24.16 -0.79
N GLY A 52 2.10 -25.44 -0.52
CA GLY A 52 1.62 -26.43 -1.48
C GLY A 52 2.64 -26.91 -2.51
N PHE A 53 3.89 -26.43 -2.50
CA PHE A 53 4.97 -27.07 -3.26
C PHE A 53 5.39 -28.38 -2.60
N THR A 54 5.59 -29.42 -3.38
CA THR A 54 6.11 -30.69 -2.86
C THR A 54 7.62 -30.58 -2.65
N LEU A 55 8.03 -30.34 -1.41
CA LEU A 55 9.44 -30.24 -1.01
C LEU A 55 9.98 -31.63 -0.63
N PRO A 56 11.21 -31.99 -1.04
CA PRO A 56 11.82 -33.28 -0.68
C PRO A 56 12.30 -33.33 0.77
N GLU A 57 12.63 -32.17 1.34
CA GLU A 57 13.10 -31.98 2.70
C GLU A 57 12.65 -30.60 3.20
N GLU A 58 12.56 -30.42 4.51
CA GLU A 58 12.24 -29.12 5.12
C GLU A 58 13.26 -28.79 6.23
N PRO A 59 13.94 -27.63 6.17
CA PRO A 59 13.89 -26.62 5.11
C PRO A 59 14.65 -27.05 3.83
N PHE A 60 14.03 -26.80 2.68
CA PHE A 60 14.61 -27.00 1.35
C PHE A 60 15.49 -25.81 0.93
N LEU A 61 16.72 -26.06 0.47
CA LEU A 61 17.53 -25.02 -0.15
C LEU A 61 16.97 -24.68 -1.53
N LEU A 62 16.29 -23.54 -1.66
CA LEU A 62 15.71 -23.10 -2.94
C LEU A 62 16.74 -22.39 -3.82
N ALA A 63 17.54 -21.49 -3.25
CA ALA A 63 18.52 -20.75 -4.03
C ALA A 63 19.81 -20.55 -3.24
N GLU A 64 20.93 -20.65 -3.95
CA GLU A 64 22.27 -20.38 -3.43
C GLU A 64 22.95 -19.37 -4.33
N ARG A 65 23.66 -18.42 -3.73
CA ARG A 65 24.39 -17.39 -4.45
C ARG A 65 25.66 -17.96 -5.07
N THR A 66 25.91 -17.60 -6.32
CA THR A 66 27.13 -17.94 -7.06
C THR A 66 27.84 -16.67 -7.52
N GLU A 67 29.05 -16.79 -8.06
CA GLU A 67 29.80 -15.65 -8.61
C GLU A 67 29.05 -14.95 -9.77
N LYS A 68 28.21 -15.69 -10.48
CA LYS A 68 27.48 -15.24 -11.68
C LYS A 68 26.03 -14.80 -11.39
N GLY A 69 25.50 -15.12 -10.20
CA GLY A 69 24.13 -14.81 -9.83
C GLY A 69 23.61 -15.76 -8.76
N TYR A 70 22.56 -16.50 -9.09
CA TYR A 70 21.98 -17.51 -8.18
C TYR A 70 21.87 -18.86 -8.88
N ARG A 71 22.18 -19.93 -8.15
CA ARG A 71 21.83 -21.31 -8.50
C ARG A 71 20.51 -21.62 -7.81
N VAL A 72 19.48 -21.91 -8.59
CA VAL A 72 18.14 -22.25 -8.09
C VAL A 72 17.98 -23.76 -8.13
N PHE A 73 17.69 -24.38 -6.98
CA PHE A 73 17.37 -25.80 -6.88
C PHE A 73 15.88 -26.01 -7.08
N VAL A 74 15.56 -27.05 -7.83
CA VAL A 74 14.22 -27.30 -8.36
C VAL A 74 13.54 -28.36 -7.47
N PRO A 75 12.36 -28.07 -6.89
CA PRO A 75 11.55 -29.09 -6.22
C PRO A 75 11.18 -30.22 -7.19
N PRO A 76 11.14 -31.49 -6.74
CA PRO A 76 11.03 -32.65 -7.63
C PRO A 76 9.74 -32.70 -8.46
N ALA A 77 8.63 -32.15 -7.95
CA ALA A 77 7.35 -32.10 -8.66
C ALA A 77 7.20 -30.86 -9.57
N SER A 78 8.16 -29.92 -9.51
CA SER A 78 8.09 -28.64 -10.22
C SER A 78 8.65 -28.72 -11.63
N ARG A 79 7.98 -28.04 -12.56
CA ARG A 79 8.50 -27.77 -13.90
C ARG A 79 9.25 -26.43 -13.90
N VAL A 80 10.40 -26.39 -14.58
CA VAL A 80 11.19 -25.16 -14.70
C VAL A 80 10.99 -24.53 -16.07
N GLU A 81 10.67 -23.25 -16.06
CA GLU A 81 10.57 -22.44 -17.25
C GLU A 81 11.44 -21.18 -17.09
N ARG A 82 11.96 -20.67 -18.22
CA ARG A 82 12.80 -19.47 -18.27
C ARG A 82 12.24 -18.48 -19.27
N SER A 83 12.30 -17.22 -18.90
CA SER A 83 12.12 -16.06 -19.76
C SER A 83 13.44 -15.31 -19.81
N ARG A 84 13.96 -15.06 -21.01
CA ARG A 84 15.16 -14.24 -21.22
C ARG A 84 14.72 -12.87 -21.73
N ARG A 85 15.22 -11.78 -21.13
CA ARG A 85 14.94 -10.39 -21.58
C ARG A 85 13.45 -10.05 -21.75
N GLY A 86 12.58 -10.68 -20.97
CA GLY A 86 11.13 -10.45 -21.03
C GLY A 86 10.38 -11.23 -22.11
N ASP A 87 11.02 -12.18 -22.78
CA ASP A 87 10.36 -13.11 -23.70
C ASP A 87 9.32 -14.00 -22.98
N ALA A 88 8.50 -14.72 -23.74
CA ALA A 88 7.61 -15.72 -23.17
C ALA A 88 8.38 -16.80 -22.40
N PHE A 89 7.83 -17.26 -21.28
CA PHE A 89 8.38 -18.38 -20.52
C PHE A 89 8.37 -19.65 -21.37
N ARG A 90 9.52 -20.32 -21.45
CA ARG A 90 9.69 -21.61 -22.15
C ARG A 90 10.29 -22.63 -21.20
N PRO A 91 9.97 -23.93 -21.35
CA PRO A 91 10.64 -24.99 -20.58
C PRO A 91 12.16 -24.90 -20.72
N VAL A 92 12.85 -25.04 -19.59
CA VAL A 92 14.33 -25.10 -19.60
C VAL A 92 14.74 -26.46 -20.16
N PRO A 93 15.66 -26.53 -21.15
CA PRO A 93 16.15 -27.80 -21.65
C PRO A 93 17.05 -28.49 -20.62
N GLU A 94 17.05 -29.83 -20.59
CA GLU A 94 17.86 -30.61 -19.64
C GLU A 94 19.36 -30.30 -19.73
N ALA A 95 19.85 -29.90 -20.90
CA ALA A 95 21.25 -29.49 -21.10
C ALA A 95 21.65 -28.23 -20.30
N GLU A 96 20.68 -27.37 -19.94
CA GLU A 96 20.90 -26.20 -19.08
C GLU A 96 20.68 -26.52 -17.58
N MET A 97 20.23 -27.75 -17.27
CA MET A 97 20.02 -28.21 -15.90
C MET A 97 21.28 -28.92 -15.39
N GLN A 98 21.75 -28.51 -14.21
CA GLN A 98 22.85 -29.16 -13.52
C GLN A 98 22.26 -30.14 -12.50
N ARG A 99 22.50 -31.43 -12.72
CA ARG A 99 22.20 -32.48 -11.72
C ARG A 99 23.38 -32.64 -10.79
N ASN A 100 23.15 -32.42 -9.49
CA ASN A 100 24.12 -32.66 -8.43
C ASN A 100 23.54 -33.68 -7.45
N GLY A 101 23.95 -34.95 -7.61
CA GLY A 101 23.30 -36.07 -6.92
C GLY A 101 21.82 -36.15 -7.26
N ASP A 102 20.98 -36.14 -6.23
CA ASP A 102 19.52 -36.21 -6.35
C ASP A 102 18.86 -34.85 -6.65
N ARG A 103 19.63 -33.75 -6.64
CA ARG A 103 19.09 -32.40 -6.85
C ARG A 103 19.32 -31.92 -8.27
N ILE A 104 18.29 -31.30 -8.83
CA ILE A 104 18.37 -30.56 -10.08
C ILE A 104 18.48 -29.08 -9.76
N SER A 105 19.41 -28.40 -10.42
CA SER A 105 19.62 -26.97 -10.25
C SER A 105 19.76 -26.26 -11.59
N VAL A 106 19.37 -24.99 -11.62
CA VAL A 106 19.40 -24.15 -12.82
C VAL A 106 20.00 -22.80 -12.44
N GLU A 107 20.88 -22.29 -13.30
CA GLU A 107 21.54 -21.00 -13.07
C GLU A 107 20.63 -19.84 -13.48
N LEU A 108 20.33 -18.95 -12.53
CA LEU A 108 19.62 -17.69 -12.73
C LEU A 108 20.65 -16.58 -12.98
N VAL A 109 20.80 -16.22 -14.25
CA VAL A 109 21.68 -15.14 -14.72
C VAL A 109 20.92 -13.81 -14.64
N ARG A 110 21.67 -12.70 -14.62
CA ARG A 110 21.11 -11.34 -14.71
C ARG A 110 20.22 -11.20 -15.96
N ASP A 111 19.12 -10.46 -15.83
CA ASP A 111 18.08 -10.24 -16.86
C ASP A 111 17.21 -11.46 -17.23
N ASP A 112 17.48 -12.63 -16.66
CA ASP A 112 16.61 -13.79 -16.78
C ASP A 112 15.55 -13.81 -15.66
N ARG A 113 14.41 -14.43 -15.97
CA ARG A 113 13.37 -14.78 -15.01
C ARG A 113 13.16 -16.28 -15.06
N LEU A 114 13.21 -16.93 -13.90
CA LEU A 114 12.84 -18.34 -13.78
C LEU A 114 11.44 -18.47 -13.21
N ARG A 115 10.72 -19.49 -13.64
CA ARG A 115 9.40 -19.86 -13.12
C ARG A 115 9.41 -21.34 -12.77
N LEU A 116 9.13 -21.64 -11.51
CA LEU A 116 8.89 -23.00 -11.03
C LEU A 116 7.38 -23.19 -10.94
N ARG A 117 6.83 -24.20 -11.62
CA ARG A 117 5.40 -24.44 -11.68
C ARG A 117 5.05 -25.84 -11.19
N GLU A 118 4.08 -25.91 -10.27
CA GLU A 118 3.51 -27.15 -9.75
C GLU A 118 1.98 -27.03 -9.73
N GLY A 119 1.32 -27.64 -10.72
CA GLY A 119 -0.12 -27.45 -10.94
C GLY A 119 -0.48 -25.99 -11.23
N GLU A 120 -1.28 -25.40 -10.33
CA GLU A 120 -1.69 -23.99 -10.37
C GLU A 120 -0.73 -23.06 -9.63
N LEU A 121 0.23 -23.59 -8.87
CA LEU A 121 1.23 -22.79 -8.16
C LEU A 121 2.35 -22.41 -9.12
N ALA A 122 2.77 -21.14 -9.08
CA ALA A 122 3.92 -20.66 -9.82
C ALA A 122 4.77 -19.75 -8.95
N LEU A 123 6.05 -20.08 -8.81
CA LEU A 123 7.05 -19.25 -8.16
C LEU A 123 7.92 -18.59 -9.22
N HIS A 124 7.89 -17.26 -9.31
CA HIS A 124 8.75 -16.49 -10.19
C HIS A 124 9.98 -16.04 -9.42
N LEU A 125 11.17 -16.29 -9.97
CA LEU A 125 12.45 -15.87 -9.41
C LEU A 125 13.14 -14.91 -10.37
N THR A 126 13.59 -13.78 -9.86
CA THR A 126 14.27 -12.73 -10.62
C THR A 126 15.36 -12.09 -9.78
N HIS A 127 16.36 -11.48 -10.42
CA HIS A 127 17.32 -10.65 -9.71
C HIS A 127 16.64 -9.37 -9.18
N SER A 128 16.85 -9.08 -7.89
CA SER A 128 16.37 -7.88 -7.23
C SER A 128 17.39 -6.76 -7.32
N VAL A 129 16.96 -5.58 -7.75
CA VAL A 129 17.75 -4.33 -7.67
C VAL A 129 17.54 -3.58 -6.34
N ALA A 130 16.92 -4.23 -5.35
CA ALA A 130 16.47 -3.61 -4.10
C ALA A 130 17.56 -2.82 -3.36
N GLY A 131 18.84 -3.19 -3.51
CA GLY A 131 19.93 -2.50 -2.80
C GLY A 131 20.16 -1.03 -3.18
N LYS A 132 19.66 -0.53 -4.33
CA LYS A 132 20.10 0.80 -4.84
C LYS A 132 19.06 1.92 -4.80
N ARG A 133 17.76 1.60 -4.77
CA ARG A 133 16.71 2.63 -4.95
C ARG A 133 16.21 3.26 -3.65
N GLU A 134 16.26 2.56 -2.52
CA GLU A 134 15.66 3.09 -1.28
C GLU A 134 16.55 4.11 -0.55
N ALA A 135 17.87 3.95 -0.59
CA ALA A 135 18.80 4.83 0.12
C ALA A 135 18.94 6.22 -0.54
N SER A 136 18.87 6.29 -1.87
CA SER A 136 19.11 7.53 -2.61
C SER A 136 17.88 8.44 -2.69
N VAL A 137 16.68 7.86 -2.69
CA VAL A 137 15.41 8.61 -2.74
C VAL A 137 15.09 9.24 -1.38
N ARG A 138 15.44 8.59 -0.27
CA ARG A 138 15.12 9.08 1.09
C ARG A 138 15.76 10.43 1.44
N LEU A 139 17.01 10.69 1.09
CA LEU A 139 17.67 11.93 1.55
C LEU A 139 17.17 13.19 0.83
N ARG A 140 17.00 13.10 -0.49
CA ARG A 140 16.51 14.23 -1.29
C ARG A 140 15.04 14.51 -0.98
N ASP A 141 14.22 13.47 -0.88
CA ASP A 141 12.79 13.63 -0.59
C ASP A 141 12.56 14.09 0.85
N LEU A 142 13.38 13.67 1.81
CA LEU A 142 13.31 14.18 3.19
C LEU A 142 13.60 15.68 3.27
N GLY A 143 14.53 16.19 2.46
CA GLY A 143 14.79 17.64 2.35
C GLY A 143 13.58 18.41 1.81
N TRP A 144 12.93 17.89 0.78
CA TRP A 144 11.71 18.49 0.21
C TRP A 144 10.51 18.42 1.16
N VAL A 145 10.33 17.29 1.85
CA VAL A 145 9.27 17.12 2.86
C VAL A 145 9.50 18.06 4.05
N ALA A 146 10.74 18.17 4.55
CA ALA A 146 11.06 19.09 5.64
C ALA A 146 10.83 20.56 5.23
N MET A 147 11.21 20.94 4.01
CA MET A 147 10.97 22.29 3.49
C MET A 147 9.48 22.58 3.28
N GLY A 148 8.71 21.61 2.77
CA GLY A 148 7.26 21.71 2.65
C GLY A 148 6.58 21.83 4.01
N ALA A 149 6.99 21.04 5.01
CA ALA A 149 6.48 21.13 6.37
C ALA A 149 6.81 22.48 7.03
N ALA A 150 8.02 23.01 6.85
CA ALA A 150 8.40 24.33 7.35
C ALA A 150 7.59 25.47 6.70
N LEU A 151 7.32 25.38 5.39
CA LEU A 151 6.48 26.35 4.69
C LEU A 151 5.02 26.27 5.16
N PHE A 152 4.49 25.06 5.35
CA PHE A 152 3.12 24.86 5.81
C PHE A 152 2.91 25.33 7.26
N LEU A 153 3.89 25.10 8.13
CA LEU A 153 3.87 25.55 9.54
C LEU A 153 4.18 27.04 9.71
N SER A 154 4.71 27.74 8.70
CA SER A 154 4.96 29.19 8.77
C SER A 154 3.74 30.04 8.37
N LEU A 155 2.80 29.49 7.58
CA LEU A 155 1.55 30.17 7.18
C LEU A 155 0.61 30.56 8.36
N PRO A 156 0.44 29.77 9.43
CA PRO A 156 -0.41 30.15 10.56
C PRO A 156 0.22 31.22 11.47
N VAL A 157 1.56 31.33 11.49
CA VAL A 157 2.27 32.27 12.37
C VAL A 157 2.07 33.71 11.90
N GLY A 158 2.03 33.95 10.59
CA GLY A 158 1.70 35.27 10.04
C GLY A 158 0.28 35.75 10.38
N PHE A 159 -0.69 34.82 10.46
CA PHE A 159 -2.09 35.16 10.76
C PHE A 159 -2.32 35.48 12.25
N LEU A 160 -1.47 34.95 13.15
CA LEU A 160 -1.52 35.28 14.58
C LEU A 160 -0.95 36.66 14.91
N PHE A 161 0.00 37.18 14.10
CA PHE A 161 0.57 38.52 14.30
C PHE A 161 -0.07 39.62 13.44
N ALA A 162 -0.67 39.28 12.30
CA ALA A 162 -1.34 40.23 11.40
C ALA A 162 -2.85 39.96 11.24
N GLY A 163 -3.48 39.36 12.25
CA GLY A 163 -4.93 39.12 12.26
C GLY A 163 -5.71 40.44 12.18
N PRO A 164 -6.84 40.48 11.46
CA PRO A 164 -7.68 41.67 11.39
C PRO A 164 -8.14 42.05 12.80
N SER A 165 -7.95 43.32 13.17
CA SER A 165 -8.35 43.86 14.47
C SER A 165 -9.79 43.45 14.80
N ALA A 166 -10.05 43.13 16.07
CA ALA A 166 -11.36 42.70 16.55
C ALA A 166 -12.50 43.66 16.13
N GLU A 167 -12.18 44.95 15.92
CA GLU A 167 -13.09 45.98 15.40
C GLU A 167 -13.57 45.71 13.97
N LYS A 168 -12.71 45.23 13.07
CA LYS A 168 -13.10 44.92 11.67
C LYS A 168 -13.96 43.65 11.59
N MET A 169 -13.76 42.71 12.50
CA MET A 169 -14.63 41.52 12.63
C MET A 169 -16.00 41.88 13.22
N ALA A 170 -16.05 42.83 14.17
CA ALA A 170 -17.32 43.34 14.68
C ALA A 170 -18.10 44.11 13.61
N GLU A 171 -17.42 44.90 12.78
CA GLU A 171 -18.06 45.65 11.69
C GLU A 171 -18.56 44.73 10.56
N SER A 172 -17.80 43.69 10.20
CA SER A 172 -18.25 42.71 9.19
C SER A 172 -19.43 41.88 9.68
N ASN A 173 -19.43 41.49 10.97
CA ASN A 173 -20.55 40.77 11.57
C ASN A 173 -21.79 41.67 11.67
N ALA A 174 -21.63 42.95 12.02
CA ALA A 174 -22.73 43.92 12.01
C ALA A 174 -23.32 44.13 10.60
N ARG A 175 -22.48 44.15 9.55
CA ARG A 175 -22.94 44.21 8.15
C ARG A 175 -23.63 42.91 7.73
N ALA A 176 -23.13 41.75 8.14
CA ALA A 176 -23.74 40.45 7.86
C ALA A 176 -25.11 40.29 8.52
N LEU A 177 -25.25 40.73 9.78
CA LEU A 177 -26.53 40.73 10.50
C LEU A 177 -27.55 41.69 9.88
N LYS A 178 -27.12 42.84 9.34
CA LYS A 178 -28.00 43.75 8.59
C LYS A 178 -28.50 43.12 7.29
N ALA A 179 -27.59 42.50 6.53
CA ALA A 179 -27.96 41.80 5.30
C ALA A 179 -28.91 40.61 5.55
N ALA A 180 -28.77 39.92 6.69
CA ALA A 180 -29.68 38.85 7.09
C ALA A 180 -31.08 39.39 7.45
N ARG A 181 -31.16 40.50 8.19
CA ARG A 181 -32.45 41.16 8.50
C ARG A 181 -33.16 41.67 7.25
N GLU A 182 -32.42 42.25 6.31
CA GLU A 182 -32.99 42.67 5.02
C GLU A 182 -33.54 41.49 4.21
N ARG A 183 -32.88 40.33 4.26
CA ARG A 183 -33.39 39.09 3.64
C ARG A 183 -34.64 38.56 4.33
N GLU A 184 -34.67 38.55 5.67
CA GLU A 184 -35.85 38.15 6.43
C GLU A 184 -37.04 39.11 6.20
N GLU A 185 -36.79 40.41 6.10
CA GLU A 185 -37.82 41.40 5.77
C GLU A 185 -38.32 41.27 4.33
N ALA A 186 -37.42 40.99 3.38
CA ALA A 186 -37.80 40.71 1.99
C ALA A 186 -38.61 39.41 1.87
N GLU A 187 -38.25 38.37 2.62
CA GLU A 187 -39.04 37.13 2.69
C GLU A 187 -40.39 37.34 3.37
N ARG A 188 -40.46 38.11 4.46
CA ARG A 188 -41.73 38.46 5.13
C ARG A 188 -42.66 39.26 4.22
N LYS A 189 -42.12 40.20 3.45
CA LYS A 189 -42.88 40.95 2.41
C LYS A 189 -43.34 40.05 1.27
N ARG A 190 -42.52 39.08 0.86
CA ARG A 190 -42.87 38.10 -0.19
C ARG A 190 -43.95 37.11 0.27
N LEU A 191 -43.94 36.75 1.55
CA LEU A 191 -44.92 35.83 2.16
C LEU A 191 -46.23 36.51 2.57
N GLY A 192 -46.35 37.84 2.40
CA GLY A 192 -47.59 38.59 2.66
C GLY A 192 -48.03 38.63 4.13
N VAL A 193 -47.13 38.36 5.07
CA VAL A 193 -47.42 38.37 6.51
C VAL A 193 -47.15 39.76 7.08
N ASP A 194 -47.98 40.72 6.67
CA ASP A 194 -47.91 42.13 7.12
C ASP A 194 -48.99 42.46 8.18
N GLN A 195 -49.49 41.44 8.89
CA GLN A 195 -50.40 41.65 10.02
C GLN A 195 -49.65 41.50 11.34
N PRO A 196 -49.64 42.53 12.22
CA PRO A 196 -49.03 42.41 13.53
C PRO A 196 -49.78 41.37 14.35
N ALA A 197 -49.02 40.43 14.93
CA ALA A 197 -49.55 39.47 15.89
C ALA A 197 -50.23 40.24 17.04
N ARG A 198 -51.50 39.91 17.32
CA ARG A 198 -52.21 40.43 18.50
C ARG A 198 -51.39 40.13 19.76
N PRO A 199 -51.26 41.08 20.70
CA PRO A 199 -50.57 40.81 21.96
C PRO A 199 -51.26 39.65 22.68
N ILE A 200 -50.48 38.65 23.07
CA ILE A 200 -50.94 37.56 23.92
C ILE A 200 -51.20 38.17 25.30
N SER A 201 -52.46 38.42 25.64
CA SER A 201 -52.85 38.72 27.02
C SER A 201 -52.55 37.49 27.90
N PRO A 202 -51.93 37.65 29.08
CA PRO A 202 -51.42 36.54 29.88
C PRO A 202 -52.48 35.76 30.69
N ASP A 203 -53.76 35.81 30.32
CA ASP A 203 -54.83 35.14 31.04
C ASP A 203 -55.60 34.17 30.14
N ALA A 204 -55.03 32.98 29.94
CA ALA A 204 -55.79 31.78 29.59
C ALA A 204 -55.01 30.52 29.97
N GLN A 205 -54.54 30.46 31.21
CA GLN A 205 -54.06 29.22 31.81
C GLN A 205 -55.27 28.43 32.28
N LYS A 206 -55.71 27.44 31.48
CA LYS A 206 -56.57 26.36 31.93
C LYS A 206 -55.81 25.04 31.81
N PRO A 207 -55.49 24.37 32.93
CA PRO A 207 -54.93 23.04 32.92
C PRO A 207 -56.09 22.05 32.79
N ASP A 208 -56.00 21.09 31.86
CA ASP A 208 -56.80 19.90 32.02
C ASP A 208 -56.11 18.66 31.46
N ALA A 209 -56.42 17.56 32.15
CA ALA A 209 -55.68 16.34 32.28
C ALA A 209 -55.57 15.52 31.00
N GLY A 210 -54.46 14.80 30.86
CA GLY A 210 -54.25 13.86 29.75
C GLY A 210 -53.04 12.98 29.96
N VAL A 211 -53.06 12.16 31.01
CA VAL A 211 -52.13 11.05 31.22
C VAL A 211 -52.16 10.13 29.99
N LYS A 212 -51.02 9.99 29.30
CA LYS A 212 -50.69 8.77 28.54
C LYS A 212 -49.23 8.40 28.82
N THR A 213 -49.10 7.58 29.85
CA THR A 213 -47.98 6.67 30.06
C THR A 213 -47.73 5.84 28.79
N LEU A 214 -46.51 5.81 28.28
CA LEU A 214 -46.03 4.72 27.41
C LEU A 214 -44.95 3.95 28.19
N PRO A 215 -45.07 2.62 28.31
CA PRO A 215 -44.19 1.83 29.16
C PRO A 215 -42.80 1.66 28.53
N ALA A 216 -41.80 1.73 29.41
CA ALA A 216 -40.43 1.32 29.14
C ALA A 216 -40.38 -0.20 28.92
N ASN A 217 -39.83 -0.64 27.79
CA ASN A 217 -39.34 -2.01 27.64
C ASN A 217 -37.80 -1.99 27.76
N LEU A 218 -37.35 -2.54 28.89
CA LEU A 218 -36.00 -2.96 29.22
C LEU A 218 -35.99 -4.50 29.26
N GLY A 219 -34.89 -5.11 28.79
CA GLY A 219 -34.55 -6.55 28.91
C GLY A 219 -34.54 -7.24 27.54
N VAL A 220 -33.42 -7.70 26.97
CA VAL A 220 -32.45 -8.71 27.44
C VAL A 220 -33.12 -10.03 27.80
N HIS A 221 -33.25 -10.91 26.80
CA HIS A 221 -32.70 -12.26 26.77
C HIS A 221 -32.64 -12.75 25.32
#